data_AF-B4G6E5-F1
#
_entry.id   AF-B4G6E5-F1
#
_cell.length_a   1.000
_cell.length_b   1.000
_cell.length_c   1.000
_cell.angle_alpha   90.00
_cell.angle_beta   90.00
_cell.angle_gamma   90.00
#
_symmetry.space_group_name_H-M   'P 1'
#
loop_
_entity.id
_entity.type
_entity.pdbx_description
1 polymer ?
#
loop_
_entity_poly.entity_id
_entity_poly.type
_entity_poly.pdbx_seq_one_letter_code
_entity_poly.pdbx_strand_id
1 'polypeptide(L)'
;MDFDKILEKCGNAGRYQYLMILLLGYIAFTTTVHYYSQNIIGFVPQHWCYHDQLADLSFEEIAAIYAPFGKDASCTRLEKIEGNNLTVSSEACQRWIYNYDYGFRSMNAELNWVCDDAYKARIGQSLFFLGSLMGTFTFGMLGDRIGRVRAVILANQCGFVGDFLTTYATNLVQFASFRCISGLAATANYYLMFILGCRRMNKRTVIIVGIIASLLGLVLGANFYFMYYLNIEEGHLASVRALENMIRHKMRHLHPAYLNRNPRFFMFRNKLLKNYKMAPYENASVLWDIANWWPHENEIYPLYDSSMGHLLETLRKEPITRVSNLARGTQLKLLTRLSNQQKVIFKPQWYPRDEIIEGAVYSGKDRHTAEVYAFYLGAVLDLRWTPIVVGRVVNLKTEIYAMGDQELQNTINIEVDDDGNETYCLYGKCHYCNEEETVCGDEKHNIEGVFIYIVPGTLAKRRSPWQRTYKEDRRAPWEDDMTYCKSLKNKMETIRLLDLIDVAIFDYLIQNGDRHHYETREERVVLIDNGKAFGNPNKDHLDILAPLYQCCLLRKSTWDRLQVFSGGVLTEIVDRLSKQDALYPLITDKHKRGVERRLLVVYAVVEYCMDLEGDKMFKTL
;
A
#
# COMPACT_ATOMS: atom_id res chain seq x y z
N MET A 1 -19.26 -64.75 -30.55
CA MET A 1 -18.77 -63.75 -31.53
C MET A 1 -18.74 -62.42 -30.82
N ASP A 2 -17.58 -61.76 -30.74
CA ASP A 2 -17.41 -60.53 -29.98
C ASP A 2 -18.15 -59.37 -30.68
N PHE A 3 -19.08 -58.72 -29.99
CA PHE A 3 -19.96 -57.68 -30.56
C PHE A 3 -19.15 -56.51 -31.14
N ASP A 4 -18.00 -56.23 -30.52
CA ASP A 4 -17.07 -55.18 -30.95
C ASP A 4 -16.46 -55.51 -32.34
N LYS A 5 -16.18 -56.79 -32.64
CA LYS A 5 -15.65 -57.23 -33.95
C LYS A 5 -16.68 -57.17 -35.09
N ILE A 6 -17.98 -57.21 -34.77
CA ILE A 6 -19.07 -57.08 -35.74
C ILE A 6 -19.27 -55.59 -36.09
N LEU A 7 -19.25 -54.71 -35.09
CA LEU A 7 -19.35 -53.26 -35.29
C LEU A 7 -18.21 -52.72 -36.17
N GLU A 8 -17.00 -53.25 -36.00
CA GLU A 8 -15.84 -52.87 -36.81
C GLU A 8 -16.00 -53.24 -38.30
N LYS A 9 -16.72 -54.33 -38.60
CA LYS A 9 -17.04 -54.74 -39.98
C LYS A 9 -18.16 -53.93 -40.64
N CYS A 10 -19.04 -53.30 -39.85
CA CYS A 10 -20.14 -52.47 -40.36
C CYS A 10 -19.72 -51.04 -40.75
N GLY A 11 -18.45 -50.67 -40.53
CA GLY A 11 -17.89 -49.37 -40.88
C GLY A 11 -18.02 -48.34 -39.76
N ASN A 12 -16.94 -47.59 -39.52
CA ASN A 12 -16.80 -46.65 -38.40
C ASN A 12 -17.09 -45.17 -38.78
N ALA A 13 -17.38 -44.86 -40.05
CA ALA A 13 -17.50 -43.49 -40.57
C ALA A 13 -18.70 -43.27 -41.53
N GLY A 14 -19.91 -43.63 -41.11
CA GLY A 14 -21.17 -43.37 -41.81
C GLY A 14 -21.88 -42.10 -41.33
N ARG A 15 -22.85 -41.60 -42.12
CA ARG A 15 -23.65 -40.38 -41.83
C ARG A 15 -24.29 -40.41 -40.44
N TYR A 16 -24.77 -41.57 -40.00
CA TYR A 16 -25.38 -41.76 -38.68
C TYR A 16 -24.37 -41.54 -37.53
N GLN A 17 -23.12 -41.97 -37.69
CA GLN A 17 -22.09 -41.81 -36.66
C GLN A 17 -21.63 -40.35 -36.54
N TYR A 18 -21.52 -39.64 -37.66
CA TYR A 18 -21.26 -38.18 -37.65
C TYR A 18 -22.41 -37.40 -36.99
N LEU A 19 -23.66 -37.76 -37.29
CA LEU A 19 -24.82 -37.18 -36.62
C LEU A 19 -24.77 -37.42 -35.10
N MET A 20 -24.39 -38.63 -34.66
CA MET A 20 -24.24 -38.95 -33.25
C MET A 20 -23.12 -38.15 -32.56
N ILE A 21 -21.98 -37.93 -33.23
CA ILE A 21 -20.90 -37.05 -32.72
C ILE A 21 -21.40 -35.61 -32.58
N LEU A 22 -22.08 -35.08 -33.60
CA LEU A 22 -22.61 -33.72 -33.59
C LEU A 22 -23.61 -33.54 -32.44
N LEU A 23 -24.53 -34.50 -32.27
CA LEU A 23 -25.50 -34.49 -31.17
C LEU A 23 -24.83 -34.61 -29.80
N LEU A 24 -23.74 -35.39 -29.68
CA LEU A 24 -22.97 -35.49 -28.44
C LEU A 24 -22.30 -34.16 -28.10
N GLY A 25 -21.67 -33.51 -29.09
CA GLY A 25 -21.08 -32.19 -28.92
C GLY A 25 -22.12 -31.13 -28.56
N TYR A 26 -23.28 -31.14 -29.22
CA TYR A 26 -24.40 -30.25 -28.92
C TYR A 26 -24.89 -30.44 -27.48
N ILE A 27 -25.15 -31.68 -27.05
CA ILE A 27 -25.59 -31.98 -25.68
C ILE A 27 -24.53 -31.57 -24.66
N ALA A 28 -23.25 -31.83 -24.92
CA ALA A 28 -22.16 -31.40 -24.05
C ALA A 28 -22.10 -29.88 -23.88
N PHE A 29 -22.26 -29.13 -24.98
CA PHE A 29 -22.35 -27.68 -24.95
C PHE A 29 -23.56 -27.19 -24.16
N THR A 30 -24.76 -27.70 -24.45
CA THR A 30 -25.98 -27.28 -23.74
C THR A 30 -25.95 -27.62 -22.26
N THR A 31 -25.40 -28.78 -21.88
CA THR A 31 -25.21 -29.15 -20.47
C THR A 31 -24.23 -28.18 -19.79
N THR A 32 -23.15 -27.81 -20.47
CA THR A 32 -22.19 -26.83 -19.95
C THR A 32 -22.86 -25.47 -19.71
N VAL A 33 -23.62 -24.97 -20.67
CA VAL A 33 -24.41 -23.73 -20.53
C VAL A 33 -25.44 -23.85 -19.38
N HIS A 34 -26.06 -25.01 -19.20
CA HIS A 34 -27.01 -25.28 -18.12
C HIS A 34 -26.37 -25.21 -16.72
N TYR A 35 -25.13 -25.69 -16.58
CA TYR A 35 -24.35 -25.50 -15.35
C TYR A 35 -23.94 -24.04 -15.15
N TYR A 36 -23.52 -23.33 -16.20
CA TYR A 36 -23.12 -21.93 -16.07
C TYR A 36 -24.28 -20.98 -15.78
N SER A 37 -25.49 -21.31 -16.25
CA SER A 37 -26.67 -20.49 -15.98
C SER A 37 -26.94 -20.35 -14.47
N GLN A 38 -26.44 -21.26 -13.62
CA GLN A 38 -26.52 -21.15 -12.16
C GLN A 38 -25.87 -19.89 -11.61
N ASN A 39 -24.74 -19.49 -12.19
CA ASN A 39 -24.01 -18.29 -11.77
C ASN A 39 -24.75 -17.03 -12.20
N ILE A 40 -25.37 -17.04 -13.39
CA ILE A 40 -26.14 -15.92 -13.93
C ILE A 40 -27.44 -15.73 -13.14
N ILE A 41 -28.18 -16.82 -12.87
CA ILE A 41 -29.41 -16.80 -12.08
C ILE A 41 -29.13 -16.31 -10.65
N GLY A 42 -28.01 -16.76 -10.07
CA GLY A 42 -27.58 -16.40 -8.72
C GLY A 42 -26.74 -15.11 -8.63
N PHE A 43 -26.67 -14.31 -9.69
CA PHE A 43 -25.91 -13.06 -9.68
C PHE A 43 -26.50 -12.07 -8.67
N VAL A 44 -25.65 -11.34 -7.95
CA VAL A 44 -26.07 -10.30 -7.01
C VAL A 44 -25.50 -8.97 -7.48
N PRO A 45 -26.32 -8.05 -8.01
CA PRO A 45 -25.87 -6.71 -8.36
C PRO A 45 -25.49 -5.91 -7.11
N GLN A 46 -24.78 -4.79 -7.31
CA GLN A 46 -24.58 -3.82 -6.26
C GLN A 46 -25.93 -3.34 -5.72
N HIS A 47 -26.06 -3.29 -4.41
CA HIS A 47 -27.32 -3.02 -3.74
C HIS A 47 -27.14 -2.19 -2.48
N TRP A 48 -28.18 -1.45 -2.12
CA TRP A 48 -28.26 -0.66 -0.90
C TRP A 48 -29.66 -0.75 -0.30
N CYS A 49 -29.76 -0.54 1.02
CA CYS A 49 -31.06 -0.48 1.66
C CYS A 49 -31.85 0.76 1.21
N TYR A 50 -33.14 0.58 0.92
CA TYR A 50 -34.01 1.66 0.46
C TYR A 50 -34.30 2.67 1.59
N HIS A 51 -34.24 3.95 1.24
CA HIS A 51 -34.68 5.07 2.07
C HIS A 51 -35.29 6.14 1.15
N ASP A 52 -36.35 6.84 1.58
CA ASP A 52 -37.09 7.77 0.71
C ASP A 52 -36.20 8.90 0.17
N GLN A 53 -35.26 9.39 0.99
CA GLN A 53 -34.29 10.43 0.59
C GLN A 53 -33.19 9.94 -0.36
N LEU A 54 -33.07 8.63 -0.61
CA LEU A 54 -32.09 8.04 -1.52
C LEU A 54 -32.67 7.69 -2.89
N ALA A 55 -33.99 7.72 -3.04
CA ALA A 55 -34.66 7.23 -4.25
C ALA A 55 -34.37 8.08 -5.50
N ASP A 56 -34.12 9.39 -5.32
CA ASP A 56 -33.89 10.34 -6.40
C ASP A 56 -32.39 10.65 -6.65
N LEU A 57 -31.49 10.03 -5.89
CA LEU A 57 -30.05 10.25 -5.99
C LEU A 57 -29.39 9.34 -7.03
N SER A 58 -28.26 9.78 -7.56
CA SER A 58 -27.44 8.94 -8.44
C SER A 58 -26.79 7.80 -7.66
N PHE A 59 -26.50 6.68 -8.34
CA PHE A 59 -25.88 5.51 -7.70
C PHE A 59 -24.51 5.82 -7.07
N GLU A 60 -23.76 6.77 -7.64
CA GLU A 60 -22.47 7.23 -7.10
C GLU A 60 -22.65 7.99 -5.77
N GLU A 61 -23.67 8.83 -5.67
CA GLU A 61 -24.02 9.54 -4.42
C GLU A 61 -24.51 8.57 -3.34
N ILE A 62 -25.32 7.57 -3.71
CA ILE A 62 -25.78 6.52 -2.78
C ILE A 62 -24.58 5.71 -2.28
N ALA A 63 -23.67 5.32 -3.17
CA ALA A 63 -22.44 4.62 -2.80
C ALA A 63 -21.57 5.47 -1.85
N ALA A 64 -21.50 6.78 -2.05
CA ALA A 64 -20.78 7.70 -1.18
C ALA A 64 -21.42 7.84 0.23
N ILE A 65 -22.76 7.82 0.32
CA ILE A 65 -23.49 7.85 1.60
C ILE A 65 -23.24 6.57 2.40
N TYR A 66 -23.18 5.43 1.72
CA TYR A 66 -22.96 4.12 2.34
C TYR A 66 -21.49 3.77 2.59
N ALA A 67 -20.54 4.43 1.93
CA ALA A 67 -19.11 4.23 2.09
C ALA A 67 -18.58 4.18 3.55
N PRO A 68 -19.11 4.97 4.51
CA PRO A 68 -18.65 4.94 5.91
C PRO A 68 -18.88 3.61 6.65
N PHE A 69 -19.80 2.76 6.18
CA PHE A 69 -20.19 1.52 6.86
C PHE A 69 -19.33 0.30 6.47
N GLY A 70 -18.36 0.45 5.58
CA GLY A 70 -17.39 -0.60 5.25
C GLY A 70 -18.01 -1.84 4.59
N LYS A 71 -17.66 -3.04 5.06
CA LYS A 71 -18.00 -4.32 4.41
C LYS A 71 -19.49 -4.66 4.43
N ASP A 72 -20.22 -4.18 5.44
CA ASP A 72 -21.67 -4.41 5.61
C ASP A 72 -22.51 -3.20 5.19
N ALA A 73 -21.89 -2.26 4.47
CA ALA A 73 -22.50 -1.01 4.06
C ALA A 73 -23.78 -1.20 3.26
N SER A 74 -23.75 -2.06 2.25
CA SER A 74 -24.91 -2.36 1.40
C SER A 74 -26.12 -2.85 2.19
N CYS A 75 -25.88 -3.55 3.31
CA CYS A 75 -26.89 -4.23 4.12
C CYS A 75 -27.44 -3.40 5.29
N THR A 76 -26.88 -2.22 5.53
CA THR A 76 -27.24 -1.41 6.69
C THR A 76 -28.50 -0.57 6.42
N ARG A 77 -29.48 -0.61 7.33
CA ARG A 77 -30.69 0.22 7.21
C ARG A 77 -30.48 1.59 7.88
N LEU A 78 -30.76 2.65 7.14
CA LEU A 78 -30.75 4.02 7.64
C LEU A 78 -32.15 4.40 8.15
N GLU A 79 -32.22 5.11 9.28
CA GLU A 79 -33.47 5.59 9.89
C GLU A 79 -33.72 7.08 9.61
N LYS A 80 -32.65 7.90 9.63
CA LYS A 80 -32.70 9.32 9.23
C LYS A 80 -31.41 9.71 8.52
N ILE A 81 -31.58 10.55 7.49
CA ILE A 81 -30.48 11.17 6.74
C ILE A 81 -30.66 12.70 6.89
N GLU A 82 -29.96 13.28 7.87
CA GLU A 82 -29.93 14.73 8.11
C GLU A 82 -28.56 15.29 7.69
N GLY A 83 -28.38 15.53 6.39
CA GLY A 83 -27.11 15.97 5.82
C GLY A 83 -26.03 14.90 6.00
N ASN A 84 -25.05 15.14 6.89
CA ASN A 84 -23.96 14.21 7.20
C ASN A 84 -24.24 13.29 8.41
N ASN A 85 -25.35 13.49 9.15
CA ASN A 85 -25.72 12.64 10.27
C ASN A 85 -26.61 11.50 9.80
N LEU A 86 -26.07 10.29 9.82
CA LEU A 86 -26.74 9.05 9.46
C LEU A 86 -27.08 8.28 10.75
N THR A 87 -28.36 8.08 11.03
CA THR A 87 -28.78 7.19 12.13
C THR A 87 -29.06 5.79 11.59
N VAL A 88 -28.43 4.78 12.18
CA VAL A 88 -28.59 3.38 11.79
C VAL A 88 -29.72 2.75 12.60
N SER A 89 -30.66 2.10 11.90
CA SER A 89 -31.71 1.31 12.55
C SER A 89 -31.20 -0.11 12.87
N SER A 90 -31.67 -0.68 13.98
CA SER A 90 -31.43 -2.10 14.31
C SER A 90 -32.38 -3.07 13.58
N GLU A 91 -33.34 -2.58 12.81
CA GLU A 91 -34.28 -3.39 12.07
C GLU A 91 -33.73 -3.86 10.72
N ALA A 92 -34.15 -5.04 10.26
CA ALA A 92 -33.79 -5.57 8.96
C ALA A 92 -34.34 -4.71 7.82
N CYS A 93 -33.57 -4.63 6.72
CA CYS A 93 -33.98 -3.92 5.51
C CYS A 93 -35.01 -4.74 4.71
N GLN A 94 -36.16 -4.13 4.37
CA GLN A 94 -37.23 -4.81 3.63
C GLN A 94 -37.25 -4.49 2.14
N ARG A 95 -36.62 -3.39 1.72
CA ARG A 95 -36.65 -2.88 0.34
C ARG A 95 -35.26 -2.44 -0.08
N TRP A 96 -34.91 -2.66 -1.34
CA TRP A 96 -33.55 -2.50 -1.83
C TRP A 96 -33.50 -1.60 -3.07
N ILE A 97 -32.38 -0.88 -3.22
CA ILE A 97 -32.00 -0.15 -4.43
C ILE A 97 -30.90 -0.95 -5.09
N TYR A 98 -31.07 -1.32 -6.37
CA TYR A 98 -30.10 -2.11 -7.12
C TYR A 98 -29.51 -1.31 -8.27
N ASN A 99 -28.19 -1.37 -8.43
CA ASN A 99 -27.50 -0.91 -9.63
C ASN A 99 -27.30 -2.12 -10.56
N TYR A 100 -28.10 -2.18 -11.62
CA TYR A 100 -28.10 -3.31 -12.56
C TYR A 100 -27.04 -3.14 -13.63
N ASP A 101 -26.11 -4.10 -13.73
CA ASP A 101 -25.15 -4.15 -14.83
C ASP A 101 -25.90 -4.37 -16.16
N TYR A 102 -25.83 -3.38 -17.06
CA TYR A 102 -26.51 -3.39 -18.36
C TYR A 102 -28.04 -3.63 -18.27
N GLY A 103 -28.67 -3.27 -17.14
CA GLY A 103 -30.11 -3.46 -16.92
C GLY A 103 -30.54 -4.91 -16.66
N PHE A 104 -29.60 -5.84 -16.45
CA PHE A 104 -29.92 -7.24 -16.14
C PHE A 104 -30.47 -7.40 -14.72
N ARG A 105 -31.65 -8.00 -14.58
CA ARG A 105 -32.28 -8.34 -13.30
C ARG A 105 -32.13 -9.82 -13.02
N SER A 106 -31.40 -10.16 -11.97
CA SER A 106 -31.23 -11.54 -11.52
C SER A 106 -32.34 -11.96 -10.56
N MET A 107 -32.52 -13.27 -10.39
CA MET A 107 -33.50 -13.83 -9.45
C MET A 107 -33.24 -13.34 -8.01
N ASN A 108 -31.97 -13.22 -7.61
CA ASN A 108 -31.63 -12.72 -6.28
C ASN A 108 -32.05 -11.26 -6.08
N ALA A 109 -31.96 -10.42 -7.12
CA ALA A 109 -32.41 -9.04 -7.07
C ALA A 109 -33.95 -8.92 -7.10
N GLU A 110 -34.63 -9.78 -7.86
CA GLU A 110 -36.10 -9.79 -7.94
C GLU A 110 -36.77 -10.26 -6.64
N LEU A 111 -36.21 -11.30 -6.01
CA LEU A 111 -36.75 -11.86 -4.75
C LEU A 111 -36.10 -11.28 -3.49
N ASN A 112 -35.22 -10.29 -3.63
CA ASN A 112 -34.48 -9.65 -2.53
C ASN A 112 -33.67 -10.61 -1.65
N TRP A 113 -32.99 -11.59 -2.27
CA TRP A 113 -32.12 -12.53 -1.57
C TRP A 113 -30.70 -11.99 -1.44
N VAL A 114 -30.60 -10.89 -0.69
CA VAL A 114 -29.34 -10.22 -0.35
C VAL A 114 -29.16 -10.16 1.17
N CYS A 115 -27.94 -9.91 1.64
CA CYS A 115 -27.64 -9.76 3.06
C CYS A 115 -28.09 -10.98 3.90
N ASP A 116 -28.95 -10.77 4.90
CA ASP A 116 -29.46 -11.85 5.77
C ASP A 116 -30.17 -12.97 5.01
N ASP A 117 -30.77 -12.65 3.86
CA ASP A 117 -31.50 -13.60 3.02
C ASP A 117 -30.65 -14.22 1.91
N ALA A 118 -29.36 -13.89 1.80
CA ALA A 118 -28.46 -14.40 0.76
C ALA A 118 -28.31 -15.93 0.78
N TYR A 119 -28.57 -16.59 1.92
CA TYR A 119 -28.52 -18.05 2.01
C TYR A 119 -29.62 -18.74 1.19
N LYS A 120 -30.75 -18.07 0.92
CA LYS A 120 -31.89 -18.63 0.18
C LYS A 120 -31.50 -19.03 -1.24
N ALA A 121 -30.69 -18.22 -1.92
CA ALA A 121 -30.13 -18.53 -3.24
C ALA A 121 -29.25 -19.79 -3.21
N ARG A 122 -28.41 -19.93 -2.18
CA ARG A 122 -27.49 -21.06 -2.01
C ARG A 122 -28.23 -22.38 -1.80
N ILE A 123 -29.38 -22.35 -1.12
CA ILE A 123 -30.25 -23.53 -0.95
C ILE A 123 -30.74 -24.02 -2.31
N GLY A 124 -31.20 -23.13 -3.19
CA GLY A 124 -31.65 -23.50 -4.54
C GLY A 124 -30.53 -24.10 -5.40
N GLN A 125 -29.32 -23.52 -5.33
CA GLN A 125 -28.13 -24.09 -6.00
C GLN A 125 -27.79 -25.49 -5.46
N SER A 126 -27.84 -25.67 -4.14
CA SER A 126 -27.58 -26.97 -3.49
C SER A 126 -28.58 -28.03 -3.96
N LEU A 127 -29.86 -27.67 -4.06
CA LEU A 127 -30.91 -28.58 -4.51
C LEU A 127 -30.84 -28.90 -6.01
N PHE A 128 -30.31 -27.99 -6.84
CA PHE A 128 -29.98 -28.31 -8.22
C PHE A 128 -28.93 -29.43 -8.31
N PHE A 129 -27.85 -29.35 -7.53
CA PHE A 129 -26.82 -30.41 -7.53
C PHE A 129 -27.34 -31.72 -6.95
N LEU A 130 -28.18 -31.66 -5.91
CA LEU A 130 -28.85 -32.85 -5.38
C LEU A 130 -29.76 -33.50 -6.45
N GLY A 131 -30.54 -32.69 -7.17
CA GLY A 131 -31.32 -33.13 -8.32
C GLY A 131 -30.44 -33.79 -9.38
N SER A 132 -29.29 -33.19 -9.69
CA SER A 132 -28.33 -33.74 -10.64
C SER A 132 -27.83 -35.14 -10.29
N LEU A 133 -27.56 -35.39 -9.01
CA LEU A 133 -27.20 -36.71 -8.51
C LEU A 133 -28.37 -37.71 -8.69
N MET A 134 -29.57 -37.33 -8.24
CA MET A 134 -30.76 -38.18 -8.31
C MET A 134 -31.18 -38.50 -9.75
N GLY A 135 -31.07 -37.52 -10.64
CA GLY A 135 -31.42 -37.65 -12.05
C GLY A 135 -30.51 -38.63 -12.79
N THR A 136 -29.20 -38.58 -12.50
CA THR A 136 -28.23 -39.51 -13.09
C THR A 136 -28.56 -40.96 -12.76
N PHE A 137 -28.93 -41.22 -11.49
CA PHE A 137 -29.33 -42.55 -11.06
C PHE A 137 -30.66 -42.99 -11.69
N THR A 138 -31.69 -42.15 -11.61
CA THR A 138 -33.04 -42.48 -12.07
C THR A 138 -33.12 -42.64 -13.59
N PHE A 139 -32.61 -41.68 -14.36
CA PHE A 139 -32.59 -41.75 -15.82
C PHE A 139 -31.58 -42.78 -16.36
N GLY A 140 -30.52 -43.08 -15.60
CA GLY A 140 -29.62 -44.20 -15.88
C GLY A 140 -30.37 -45.54 -15.88
N MET A 141 -31.06 -45.86 -14.78
CA MET A 141 -31.87 -47.07 -14.67
C MET A 141 -33.01 -47.11 -15.69
N LEU A 142 -33.67 -45.97 -15.92
CA LEU A 142 -34.75 -45.87 -16.90
C LEU A 142 -34.23 -46.13 -18.32
N GLY A 143 -33.04 -45.60 -18.65
CA GLY A 143 -32.37 -45.81 -19.94
C GLY A 143 -32.08 -47.27 -20.25
N ASP A 144 -31.84 -48.10 -19.23
CA ASP A 144 -31.62 -49.53 -19.41
C ASP A 144 -32.94 -50.32 -19.58
N ARG A 145 -34.09 -49.79 -19.10
CA ARG A 145 -35.40 -50.44 -19.26
C ARG A 145 -36.15 -50.05 -20.54
N ILE A 146 -36.28 -48.75 -20.82
CA ILE A 146 -37.07 -48.23 -21.96
C ILE A 146 -36.22 -47.82 -23.16
N GLY A 147 -34.89 -47.92 -23.04
CA GLY A 147 -33.92 -47.49 -24.03
C GLY A 147 -33.41 -46.07 -23.80
N ARG A 148 -32.10 -45.88 -23.99
CA ARG A 148 -31.38 -44.64 -23.67
C ARG A 148 -31.83 -43.41 -24.45
N VAL A 149 -32.25 -43.56 -25.72
CA VAL A 149 -32.76 -42.42 -26.52
C VAL A 149 -34.02 -41.83 -25.87
N ARG A 150 -34.96 -42.68 -25.44
CA ARG A 150 -36.17 -42.23 -24.76
C ARG A 150 -35.85 -41.59 -23.40
N ALA A 151 -34.90 -42.17 -22.66
CA ALA A 151 -34.45 -41.59 -21.40
C ALA A 151 -33.78 -40.22 -21.55
N VAL A 152 -32.95 -40.00 -22.58
CA VAL A 152 -32.36 -38.69 -22.89
C VAL A 152 -33.44 -37.66 -23.22
N ILE A 153 -34.45 -38.04 -24.01
CA ILE A 153 -35.58 -37.15 -24.33
C ILE A 153 -36.32 -36.77 -23.06
N LEU A 154 -36.66 -37.74 -22.21
CA LEU A 154 -37.33 -37.48 -20.93
C LEU A 154 -36.51 -36.60 -19.99
N ALA A 155 -35.21 -36.85 -19.87
CA ALA A 155 -34.30 -36.02 -19.06
C ALA A 155 -34.25 -34.58 -19.58
N ASN A 156 -34.14 -34.36 -20.90
CA ASN A 156 -34.20 -33.02 -21.49
C ASN A 156 -35.55 -32.33 -21.22
N GLN A 157 -36.67 -33.04 -21.30
CA GLN A 157 -37.98 -32.48 -20.97
C GLN A 157 -38.07 -32.07 -19.49
N CYS A 158 -37.52 -32.87 -18.57
CA CYS A 158 -37.44 -32.49 -17.16
C CYS A 158 -36.60 -31.22 -16.94
N GLY A 159 -35.46 -31.11 -17.63
CA GLY A 159 -34.61 -29.90 -17.60
C GLY A 159 -35.37 -28.67 -18.07
N PHE A 160 -36.00 -28.75 -19.25
CA PHE A 160 -36.81 -27.68 -19.82
C PHE A 160 -37.95 -27.25 -18.90
N VAL A 161 -38.73 -28.22 -18.38
CA VAL A 161 -39.85 -27.93 -17.47
C VAL A 161 -39.34 -27.28 -16.19
N GLY A 162 -38.25 -27.77 -15.61
CA GLY A 162 -37.67 -27.18 -14.40
C GLY A 162 -37.17 -25.74 -14.61
N ASP A 163 -36.48 -25.47 -15.71
CA ASP A 163 -35.99 -24.12 -16.03
C ASP A 163 -37.14 -23.16 -16.37
N PHE A 164 -38.14 -23.62 -17.14
CA PHE A 164 -39.33 -22.84 -17.45
C PHE A 164 -40.10 -22.46 -16.17
N LEU A 165 -40.33 -23.42 -15.28
CA LEU A 165 -41.00 -23.18 -14.00
C LEU A 165 -40.20 -22.25 -13.08
N THR A 166 -38.85 -22.31 -13.14
CA THR A 166 -37.97 -21.41 -12.35
C THR A 166 -38.25 -19.94 -12.65
N THR A 167 -38.65 -19.59 -13.87
CA THR A 167 -38.99 -18.21 -14.29
C THR A 167 -40.21 -17.65 -13.55
N TYR A 168 -41.09 -18.52 -13.05
CA TYR A 168 -42.31 -18.13 -12.31
C TYR A 168 -42.17 -18.34 -10.79
N ALA A 169 -40.98 -18.65 -10.29
CA ALA A 169 -40.77 -18.88 -8.86
C ALA A 169 -40.86 -17.57 -8.08
N THR A 170 -41.76 -17.49 -7.10
CA THR A 170 -41.94 -16.31 -6.25
C THR A 170 -41.47 -16.50 -4.81
N ASN A 171 -41.16 -17.74 -4.42
CA ASN A 171 -40.71 -18.07 -3.09
C ASN A 171 -39.59 -19.13 -3.12
N LEU A 172 -38.90 -19.25 -1.98
CA LEU A 172 -37.77 -20.17 -1.83
C LEU A 172 -38.15 -21.62 -2.17
N VAL A 173 -39.31 -22.10 -1.71
CA VAL A 173 -39.72 -23.50 -1.88
C VAL A 173 -39.95 -23.82 -3.36
N GLN A 174 -40.70 -22.97 -4.07
CA GLN A 174 -40.91 -23.10 -5.51
C GLN A 174 -39.60 -23.07 -6.28
N PHE A 175 -38.75 -22.07 -6.00
CA PHE A 175 -37.44 -21.97 -6.63
C PHE A 175 -36.62 -23.24 -6.39
N ALA A 176 -36.43 -23.63 -5.14
CA ALA A 176 -35.73 -24.84 -4.72
C ALA A 176 -36.26 -26.11 -5.42
N SER A 177 -37.58 -26.31 -5.46
CA SER A 177 -38.21 -27.45 -6.13
C SER A 177 -37.99 -27.45 -7.64
N PHE A 178 -38.18 -26.30 -8.30
CA PHE A 178 -37.98 -26.19 -9.75
C PHE A 178 -36.51 -26.33 -10.15
N ARG A 179 -35.58 -25.77 -9.35
CA ARG A 179 -34.15 -25.97 -9.49
C ARG A 179 -33.77 -27.45 -9.31
N CYS A 180 -34.38 -28.16 -8.36
CA CYS A 180 -34.17 -29.60 -8.20
C CYS A 180 -34.65 -30.39 -9.45
N ILE A 181 -35.83 -30.08 -9.98
CA ILE A 181 -36.37 -30.71 -11.20
C ILE A 181 -35.47 -30.46 -12.41
N SER A 182 -35.02 -29.21 -12.59
CA SER A 182 -34.04 -28.82 -13.61
C SER A 182 -32.73 -29.61 -13.45
N GLY A 183 -32.26 -29.75 -12.21
CA GLY A 183 -31.06 -30.48 -11.83
C GLY A 183 -31.08 -31.93 -12.29
N LEU A 184 -32.22 -32.62 -12.22
CA LEU A 184 -32.35 -34.02 -12.65
C LEU A 184 -31.81 -34.27 -14.08
N ALA A 185 -31.88 -33.27 -14.95
CA ALA A 185 -31.41 -33.37 -16.32
C ALA A 185 -29.90 -33.10 -16.50
N ALA A 186 -29.31 -32.29 -15.61
CA ALA A 186 -28.03 -31.62 -15.83
C ALA A 186 -26.89 -32.62 -16.09
N THR A 187 -26.67 -33.57 -15.18
CA THR A 187 -25.68 -34.64 -15.38
C THR A 187 -26.21 -35.76 -16.27
N ALA A 188 -27.49 -36.13 -16.14
CA ALA A 188 -28.07 -37.30 -16.82
C ALA A 188 -28.00 -37.22 -18.36
N ASN A 189 -28.25 -36.03 -18.93
CA ASN A 189 -28.23 -35.81 -20.37
C ASN A 189 -26.87 -36.12 -21.00
N TYR A 190 -25.79 -35.64 -20.40
CA TYR A 190 -24.43 -35.87 -20.90
C TYR A 190 -24.04 -37.35 -20.79
N TYR A 191 -24.25 -37.97 -19.63
CA TYR A 191 -23.86 -39.37 -19.41
C TYR A 191 -24.63 -40.33 -20.33
N LEU A 192 -25.95 -40.18 -20.45
CA LEU A 192 -26.74 -41.06 -21.31
C LEU A 192 -26.33 -40.95 -22.78
N MET A 193 -26.04 -39.72 -23.26
CA MET A 193 -25.56 -39.50 -24.62
C MET A 193 -24.15 -40.05 -24.83
N PHE A 194 -23.25 -39.86 -23.87
CA PHE A 194 -21.89 -40.40 -23.90
C PHE A 194 -21.89 -41.93 -24.01
N ILE A 195 -22.67 -42.62 -23.17
CA ILE A 195 -22.78 -44.09 -23.20
C ILE A 195 -23.44 -44.55 -24.51
N LEU A 196 -24.42 -43.81 -25.04
CA LEU A 196 -25.03 -44.09 -26.34
C LEU A 196 -24.01 -44.03 -27.48
N GLY A 197 -23.11 -43.05 -27.45
CA GLY A 197 -21.97 -42.93 -28.36
C GLY A 197 -21.02 -44.13 -28.24
N CYS A 198 -20.59 -44.47 -27.03
CA CYS A 198 -19.66 -45.58 -26.78
C CYS A 198 -20.17 -46.95 -27.26
N ARG A 199 -21.50 -47.15 -27.33
CA ARG A 199 -22.11 -48.40 -27.79
C ARG A 199 -22.21 -48.51 -29.32
N ARG A 200 -22.18 -47.39 -30.04
CA ARG A 200 -22.47 -47.32 -31.49
C ARG A 200 -21.27 -46.90 -32.34
N MET A 201 -20.18 -46.51 -31.70
CA MET A 201 -19.01 -45.94 -32.34
C MET A 201 -17.73 -46.51 -31.73
N ASN A 202 -16.59 -46.23 -32.36
CA ASN A 202 -15.30 -46.54 -31.77
C ASN A 202 -15.16 -45.82 -30.41
N LYS A 203 -15.00 -46.62 -29.35
CA LYS A 203 -14.84 -46.15 -27.96
C LYS A 203 -13.75 -45.08 -27.85
N ARG A 204 -12.63 -45.23 -28.58
CA ARG A 204 -11.52 -44.26 -28.57
C ARG A 204 -11.96 -42.89 -29.09
N THR A 205 -12.70 -42.83 -30.19
CA THR A 205 -13.18 -41.58 -30.79
C THR A 205 -14.15 -40.86 -29.87
N VAL A 206 -15.08 -41.59 -29.25
CA VAL A 206 -16.08 -41.00 -28.34
C VAL A 206 -15.42 -40.47 -27.07
N ILE A 207 -14.45 -41.19 -26.51
CA ILE A 207 -13.68 -40.72 -25.35
C ILE A 207 -12.91 -39.45 -25.68
N ILE A 208 -12.21 -39.40 -26.82
CA ILE A 208 -11.46 -38.21 -27.26
C ILE A 208 -12.40 -37.01 -27.44
N VAL A 209 -13.51 -37.17 -28.16
CA VAL A 209 -14.49 -36.10 -28.37
C VAL A 209 -15.11 -35.64 -27.05
N GLY A 210 -15.44 -36.56 -26.15
CA GLY A 210 -15.96 -36.23 -24.82
C GLY A 210 -14.96 -35.45 -23.97
N ILE A 211 -13.67 -35.85 -23.97
CA ILE A 211 -12.60 -35.14 -23.26
C ILE A 211 -12.41 -33.73 -23.84
N ILE A 212 -12.35 -33.59 -25.17
CA ILE A 212 -12.19 -32.29 -25.83
C ILE A 212 -13.38 -31.37 -25.50
N ALA A 213 -14.61 -31.87 -25.56
CA ALA A 213 -15.81 -31.09 -25.24
C ALA A 213 -15.82 -30.64 -23.77
N SER A 214 -15.45 -31.52 -22.84
CA SER A 214 -15.35 -31.18 -21.41
C SER A 214 -14.23 -30.17 -21.13
N LEU A 215 -13.06 -30.31 -21.78
CA LEU A 215 -11.95 -29.36 -21.65
C LEU A 215 -12.33 -27.98 -22.21
N LEU A 216 -13.01 -27.94 -23.36
CA LEU A 216 -13.51 -26.69 -23.94
C LEU A 216 -14.49 -26.01 -22.99
N GLY A 217 -15.39 -26.78 -22.37
CA GLY A 217 -16.34 -26.28 -21.36
C GLY A 217 -15.64 -25.72 -20.12
N LEU A 218 -14.64 -26.42 -19.59
CA LEU A 218 -13.81 -25.95 -18.47
C LEU A 218 -13.04 -24.67 -18.81
N VAL A 219 -12.46 -24.58 -20.01
CA VAL A 219 -11.73 -23.39 -20.47
C VAL A 219 -12.66 -22.19 -20.60
N LEU A 220 -13.85 -22.35 -21.20
CA LEU A 220 -14.83 -21.28 -21.28
C LEU A 220 -15.25 -20.80 -19.88
N GLY A 221 -15.50 -21.72 -18.96
CA GLY A 221 -15.81 -21.39 -17.57
C GLY A 221 -14.73 -20.69 -16.79
N ALA A 222 -13.51 -21.20 -16.89
CA ALA A 222 -12.35 -20.62 -16.24
C ALA A 222 -12.09 -19.21 -16.78
N ASN A 223 -12.27 -18.97 -18.09
CA ASN A 223 -12.14 -17.63 -18.66
C ASN A 223 -13.22 -16.65 -18.14
N PHE A 224 -14.47 -17.08 -17.99
CA PHE A 224 -15.51 -16.23 -17.38
C PHE A 224 -15.24 -15.93 -15.89
N TYR A 225 -14.80 -16.94 -15.12
CA TYR A 225 -14.43 -16.76 -13.71
C TYR A 225 -13.16 -15.91 -13.53
N PHE A 226 -12.18 -16.06 -14.42
CA PHE A 226 -10.93 -15.30 -14.45
C PHE A 226 -11.17 -13.83 -14.86
N MET A 227 -11.99 -13.58 -15.88
CA MET A 227 -12.44 -12.22 -16.24
C MET A 227 -13.17 -11.52 -15.08
N TYR A 228 -13.95 -12.27 -14.29
CA TYR A 228 -14.62 -11.75 -13.11
C TYR A 228 -13.66 -11.38 -11.98
N TYR A 229 -12.67 -12.24 -11.67
CA TYR A 229 -11.66 -11.93 -10.65
C TYR A 229 -10.72 -10.79 -11.05
N LEU A 230 -10.35 -10.72 -12.33
CA LEU A 230 -9.56 -9.61 -12.87
C LEU A 230 -10.29 -8.27 -12.68
N ASN A 231 -11.61 -8.21 -12.86
CA ASN A 231 -12.38 -6.98 -12.64
C ASN A 231 -12.37 -6.49 -11.18
N ILE A 232 -12.26 -7.39 -10.18
CA ILE A 232 -12.22 -7.00 -8.75
C ILE A 232 -10.83 -6.48 -8.36
N GLU A 233 -9.76 -7.12 -8.85
CA GLU A 233 -8.38 -6.71 -8.59
C GLU A 233 -8.00 -5.44 -9.39
N GLU A 234 -8.56 -5.28 -10.59
CA GLU A 234 -8.48 -4.05 -11.37
C GLU A 234 -9.15 -2.86 -10.66
N GLY A 235 -10.23 -3.03 -9.91
CA GLY A 235 -10.89 -1.90 -9.22
C GLY A 235 -9.97 -1.17 -8.22
N HIS A 236 -9.23 -1.92 -7.40
CA HIS A 236 -8.32 -1.35 -6.40
C HIS A 236 -7.03 -0.81 -7.03
N LEU A 237 -6.43 -1.57 -7.94
CA LEU A 237 -5.22 -1.14 -8.65
C LEU A 237 -5.52 0.02 -9.60
N ALA A 238 -6.72 0.08 -10.19
CA ALA A 238 -7.21 1.23 -10.95
C ALA A 238 -7.39 2.46 -10.06
N SER A 239 -7.84 2.34 -8.81
CA SER A 239 -7.98 3.51 -7.93
C SER A 239 -6.63 4.18 -7.60
N VAL A 240 -5.60 3.39 -7.28
CA VAL A 240 -4.24 3.90 -6.99
C VAL A 240 -3.58 4.41 -8.28
N ARG A 241 -3.69 3.67 -9.39
CA ARG A 241 -3.19 4.13 -10.70
C ARG A 241 -3.93 5.37 -11.19
N ALA A 242 -5.23 5.51 -10.92
CA ALA A 242 -6.01 6.68 -11.26
C ALA A 242 -5.53 7.90 -10.46
N LEU A 243 -5.27 7.74 -9.15
CA LEU A 243 -4.66 8.79 -8.34
C LEU A 243 -3.28 9.20 -8.88
N GLU A 244 -2.40 8.23 -9.14
CA GLU A 244 -1.08 8.51 -9.72
C GLU A 244 -1.17 9.22 -11.07
N ASN A 245 -2.10 8.80 -11.94
CA ASN A 245 -2.34 9.43 -13.24
C ASN A 245 -2.88 10.84 -13.10
N MET A 246 -3.78 11.08 -12.14
CA MET A 246 -4.34 12.40 -11.83
C MET A 246 -3.28 13.34 -11.26
N ILE A 247 -2.45 12.88 -10.33
CA ILE A 247 -1.32 13.66 -9.80
C ILE A 247 -0.32 13.95 -10.91
N ARG A 248 -0.02 12.99 -11.79
CA ARG A 248 0.85 13.21 -12.96
C ARG A 248 0.23 14.20 -13.94
N HIS A 249 -1.09 14.18 -14.12
CA HIS A 249 -1.80 15.16 -14.94
C HIS A 249 -1.71 16.56 -14.32
N LYS A 250 -1.98 16.71 -13.02
CA LYS A 250 -1.82 17.95 -12.25
C LYS A 250 -0.39 18.47 -12.33
N MET A 251 0.61 17.61 -12.16
CA MET A 251 2.03 17.96 -12.27
C MET A 251 2.37 18.57 -13.65
N ARG A 252 1.80 18.04 -14.74
CA ARG A 252 2.00 18.58 -16.10
C ARG A 252 1.32 19.94 -16.31
N HIS A 253 0.29 20.26 -15.54
CA HIS A 253 -0.50 21.49 -15.65
C HIS A 253 -0.41 22.35 -14.37
N LEU A 254 0.71 22.25 -13.65
CA LEU A 254 0.93 23.06 -12.45
C LEU A 254 0.90 24.54 -12.79
N HIS A 255 0.29 25.32 -11.90
CA HIS A 255 0.24 26.77 -12.05
C HIS A 255 1.67 27.35 -12.18
N PRO A 256 1.93 28.28 -13.12
CA PRO A 256 3.28 28.81 -13.37
C PRO A 256 3.94 29.43 -12.13
N ALA A 257 3.17 29.87 -11.13
CA ALA A 257 3.68 30.35 -9.85
C ALA A 257 4.57 29.32 -9.12
N TYR A 258 4.32 28.02 -9.28
CA TYR A 258 5.13 26.96 -8.67
C TYR A 258 6.47 26.74 -9.38
N LEU A 259 6.56 27.12 -10.65
CA LEU A 259 7.74 26.97 -11.50
C LEU A 259 8.64 28.22 -11.47
N ASN A 260 8.09 29.36 -11.06
CA ASN A 260 8.82 30.62 -10.95
C ASN A 260 9.34 30.85 -9.54
N ARG A 261 10.51 31.50 -9.43
CA ARG A 261 11.12 31.85 -8.14
C ARG A 261 10.24 32.82 -7.37
N ASN A 262 9.88 32.46 -6.14
CA ASN A 262 9.10 33.33 -5.27
C ASN A 262 9.95 34.55 -4.82
N PRO A 263 9.48 35.80 -4.97
CA PRO A 263 10.21 36.99 -4.49
C PRO A 263 10.50 36.97 -2.99
N ARG A 264 9.64 36.33 -2.17
CA ARG A 264 9.84 36.21 -0.72
C ARG A 264 11.07 35.39 -0.34
N PHE A 265 11.57 34.55 -1.25
CA PHE A 265 12.76 33.75 -1.05
C PHE A 265 13.99 34.60 -0.69
N PHE A 266 14.16 35.77 -1.33
CA PHE A 266 15.34 36.62 -1.09
C PHE A 266 15.45 37.09 0.36
N MET A 267 14.32 37.51 0.95
CA MET A 267 14.27 37.95 2.36
C MET A 267 14.52 36.78 3.32
N PHE A 268 13.88 35.63 3.06
CA PHE A 268 14.04 34.43 3.89
C PHE A 268 15.50 33.93 3.90
N ARG A 269 16.10 33.86 2.71
CA ARG A 269 17.47 33.38 2.49
C ARG A 269 18.52 34.11 3.32
N ASN A 270 18.54 35.44 3.28
CA ASN A 270 19.61 36.22 3.94
C ASN A 270 19.55 36.08 5.47
N LYS A 271 18.35 35.95 6.03
CA LYS A 271 18.15 35.81 7.47
C LYS A 271 18.62 34.44 7.98
N LEU A 272 18.31 33.38 7.23
CA LEU A 272 18.71 32.01 7.56
C LEU A 272 20.24 31.81 7.43
N LEU A 273 20.85 32.30 6.34
CA LEU A 273 22.30 32.16 6.12
C LEU A 273 23.15 32.85 7.21
N LYS A 274 22.65 33.94 7.79
CA LYS A 274 23.36 34.63 8.89
C LYS A 274 23.39 33.77 10.16
N ASN A 275 22.35 32.98 10.40
CA ASN A 275 22.14 32.22 11.63
C ASN A 275 23.01 30.95 11.71
N TYR A 276 23.13 30.24 10.60
CA TYR A 276 23.82 28.94 10.51
C TYR A 276 25.27 29.07 10.05
N LYS A 277 25.78 30.28 9.88
CA LYS A 277 27.20 30.50 9.52
C LYS A 277 28.08 30.08 10.70
N MET A 278 28.98 29.12 10.48
CA MET A 278 29.89 28.66 11.52
C MET A 278 30.76 29.81 12.03
N ALA A 279 30.95 29.86 13.34
CA ALA A 279 31.70 30.91 14.01
C ALA A 279 32.57 30.32 15.14
N PRO A 280 33.76 30.89 15.41
CA PRO A 280 34.63 30.43 16.49
C PRO A 280 33.91 30.49 17.83
N TYR A 281 34.13 29.51 18.70
CA TYR A 281 33.57 29.49 20.06
C TYR A 281 34.67 29.63 21.10
N GLU A 282 34.33 30.21 22.26
CA GLU A 282 35.26 30.38 23.38
C GLU A 282 35.08 29.29 24.44
N ASN A 283 33.83 28.97 24.79
CA ASN A 283 33.51 28.02 25.86
C ASN A 283 32.43 27.03 25.41
N ALA A 284 32.83 25.78 25.20
CA ALA A 284 31.93 24.71 24.79
C ALA A 284 30.88 24.38 25.86
N SER A 285 31.21 24.45 27.15
CA SER A 285 30.26 24.13 28.23
C SER A 285 29.05 25.07 28.21
N VAL A 286 29.29 26.37 28.00
CA VAL A 286 28.21 27.37 27.94
C VAL A 286 27.30 27.10 26.73
N LEU A 287 27.86 26.69 25.60
CA LEU A 287 27.08 26.37 24.40
C LEU A 287 26.25 25.09 24.57
N TRP A 288 26.77 24.09 25.29
CA TRP A 288 26.00 22.90 25.67
C TRP A 288 24.82 23.28 26.55
N ASP A 289 25.03 24.12 27.56
CA ASP A 289 23.95 24.60 28.41
C ASP A 289 22.89 25.33 27.56
N ILE A 290 23.28 26.31 26.74
CA ILE A 290 22.36 27.03 25.84
C ILE A 290 21.55 26.07 24.97
N ALA A 291 22.21 25.12 24.29
CA ALA A 291 21.55 24.16 23.42
C ALA A 291 20.64 23.20 24.18
N ASN A 292 20.98 22.86 25.42
CA ASN A 292 20.13 22.04 26.30
C ASN A 292 18.90 22.78 26.80
N TRP A 293 18.93 24.12 26.83
CA TRP A 293 17.82 24.99 27.22
C TRP A 293 16.88 25.35 26.07
N TRP A 294 17.31 25.22 24.81
CA TRP A 294 16.47 25.56 23.64
C TRP A 294 15.16 24.75 23.50
N PRO A 295 15.11 23.44 23.79
CA PRO A 295 13.88 22.68 23.60
C PRO A 295 12.76 23.19 24.50
N HIS A 296 11.74 23.79 23.89
CA HIS A 296 10.57 24.35 24.58
C HIS A 296 9.33 24.14 23.73
N GLU A 297 8.23 23.65 24.33
CA GLU A 297 6.96 23.37 23.65
C GLU A 297 7.14 22.58 22.33
N ASN A 298 7.08 23.30 21.20
CA ASN A 298 6.99 22.76 19.85
C ASN A 298 8.30 22.83 19.05
N GLU A 299 9.41 23.27 19.65
CA GLU A 299 10.70 23.43 18.97
C GLU A 299 11.86 22.81 19.77
N ILE A 300 12.86 22.29 19.05
CA ILE A 300 14.13 21.81 19.58
C ILE A 300 15.18 22.92 19.57
N TYR A 301 15.12 23.79 18.57
CA TYR A 301 16.03 24.92 18.43
C TYR A 301 15.29 26.19 17.96
N PRO A 302 15.77 27.38 18.33
CA PRO A 302 15.18 28.64 17.91
C PRO A 302 15.40 28.88 16.41
N LEU A 303 14.44 29.59 15.79
CA LEU A 303 14.52 29.96 14.37
C LEU A 303 15.72 30.86 14.08
N TYR A 304 16.02 31.79 15.00
CA TYR A 304 17.16 32.70 14.92
C TYR A 304 17.82 32.80 16.30
N ASP A 305 19.07 32.37 16.39
CA ASP A 305 19.96 32.51 17.55
C ASP A 305 21.40 32.48 17.03
N SER A 306 22.17 33.53 17.34
CA SER A 306 23.57 33.64 16.91
C SER A 306 24.44 32.47 17.37
N SER A 307 24.05 31.78 18.44
CA SER A 307 24.77 30.66 19.04
C SER A 307 24.71 29.39 18.18
N MET A 308 23.78 29.27 17.23
CA MET A 308 23.66 28.10 16.36
C MET A 308 24.95 27.84 15.56
N GLY A 309 25.50 28.87 14.92
CA GLY A 309 26.77 28.74 14.18
C GLY A 309 27.96 28.36 15.07
N HIS A 310 27.99 28.86 16.31
CA HIS A 310 29.00 28.49 17.30
C HIS A 310 28.85 27.02 17.72
N LEU A 311 27.62 26.59 18.02
CA LEU A 311 27.32 25.21 18.42
C LEU A 311 27.72 24.19 17.35
N LEU A 312 27.42 24.46 16.07
CA LEU A 312 27.82 23.59 14.96
C LEU A 312 29.35 23.46 14.88
N GLU A 313 30.07 24.57 15.07
CA GLU A 313 31.53 24.57 15.10
C GLU A 313 32.09 23.81 16.31
N THR A 314 31.45 23.95 17.47
CA THR A 314 31.80 23.23 18.70
C THR A 314 31.61 21.72 18.54
N LEU A 315 30.47 21.27 18.01
CA LEU A 315 30.22 19.83 17.76
C LEU A 315 31.26 19.23 16.81
N ARG A 316 31.73 20.01 15.83
CA ARG A 316 32.74 19.59 14.86
C ARG A 316 34.13 19.44 15.48
N LYS A 317 34.51 20.32 16.42
CA LYS A 317 35.89 20.44 16.90
C LYS A 317 36.15 19.87 18.29
N GLU A 318 35.15 19.80 19.16
CA GLU A 318 35.36 19.35 20.54
C GLU A 318 35.89 17.90 20.58
N PRO A 319 36.91 17.60 21.41
CA PRO A 319 37.50 16.27 21.43
C PRO A 319 36.52 15.22 21.98
N ILE A 320 36.63 14.01 21.45
CA ILE A 320 35.93 12.84 21.97
C ILE A 320 36.66 12.35 23.23
N THR A 321 35.92 12.16 24.32
CA THR A 321 36.46 11.69 25.61
C THR A 321 36.07 10.26 25.95
N ARG A 322 34.95 9.77 25.41
CA ARG A 322 34.49 8.39 25.62
C ARG A 322 33.51 7.95 24.52
N VAL A 323 33.56 6.69 24.14
CA VAL A 323 32.64 6.07 23.18
C VAL A 323 32.12 4.74 23.72
N SER A 324 30.85 4.43 23.48
CA SER A 324 30.24 3.15 23.86
C SER A 324 29.21 2.70 22.82
N ASN A 325 28.99 1.40 22.71
CA ASN A 325 27.93 0.85 21.87
C ASN A 325 26.53 1.29 22.35
N LEU A 326 25.65 1.67 21.41
CA LEU A 326 24.24 1.92 21.71
C LEU A 326 23.39 0.74 21.22
N ALA A 327 23.42 -0.37 21.98
CA ALA A 327 22.85 -1.67 21.60
C ALA A 327 21.35 -1.67 21.27
N ARG A 328 20.60 -0.64 21.68
CA ARG A 328 19.16 -0.50 21.37
C ARG A 328 18.95 0.16 20.01
N GLY A 329 18.54 -0.64 19.03
CA GLY A 329 18.16 -0.16 17.70
C GLY A 329 18.44 -1.20 16.62
N THR A 330 18.05 -0.87 15.39
CA THR A 330 18.23 -1.73 14.22
C THR A 330 19.57 -1.51 13.50
N GLN A 331 20.09 -0.29 13.52
CA GLN A 331 21.29 0.13 12.77
C GLN A 331 22.45 0.50 13.70
N LEU A 332 23.67 0.49 13.14
CA LEU A 332 24.91 0.85 13.85
C LEU A 332 24.88 2.32 14.27
N LYS A 333 25.04 2.56 15.57
CA LYS A 333 25.19 3.89 16.18
C LYS A 333 25.93 3.78 17.49
N LEU A 334 26.76 4.77 17.78
CA LEU A 334 27.55 4.85 19.00
C LEU A 334 27.06 5.99 19.87
N LEU A 335 27.14 5.82 21.18
CA LEU A 335 27.01 6.91 22.13
C LEU A 335 28.40 7.51 22.35
N THR A 336 28.56 8.76 21.94
CA THR A 336 29.82 9.48 22.02
C THR A 336 29.70 10.59 23.05
N ARG A 337 30.74 10.75 23.86
CA ARG A 337 30.87 11.84 24.82
C ARG A 337 31.97 12.78 24.38
N LEU A 338 31.62 14.05 24.22
CA LEU A 338 32.57 15.11 23.95
C LEU A 338 33.12 15.67 25.26
N SER A 339 34.14 16.52 25.15
CA SER A 339 34.60 17.37 26.25
C SER A 339 33.43 18.11 26.94
N ASN A 340 33.59 18.34 28.24
CA ASN A 340 32.54 18.85 29.13
C ASN A 340 31.31 17.93 29.24
N GLN A 341 31.50 16.62 29.03
CA GLN A 341 30.51 15.55 29.25
C GLN A 341 29.25 15.59 28.36
N GLN A 342 29.19 16.44 27.32
CA GLN A 342 28.07 16.48 26.39
C GLN A 342 27.95 15.16 25.62
N LYS A 343 26.74 14.60 25.55
CA LYS A 343 26.45 13.34 24.86
C LYS A 343 25.89 13.62 23.46
N VAL A 344 26.39 12.89 22.48
CA VAL A 344 25.93 12.92 21.09
C VAL A 344 25.84 11.48 20.56
N ILE A 345 25.03 11.27 19.54
CA ILE A 345 25.00 9.99 18.82
C ILE A 345 25.91 10.11 17.60
N PHE A 346 26.79 9.14 17.41
CA PHE A 346 27.61 9.02 16.21
C PHE A 346 27.03 7.95 15.27
N LYS A 347 26.80 8.31 14.01
CA LYS A 347 26.47 7.36 12.93
C LYS A 347 27.57 7.42 11.85
N PRO A 348 28.28 6.32 11.56
CA PRO A 348 29.34 6.30 10.55
C PRO A 348 28.80 6.20 9.13
N GLN A 349 29.67 6.45 8.14
CA GLN A 349 29.40 6.23 6.73
C GLN A 349 29.33 4.73 6.38
N TRP A 350 28.20 4.32 5.79
CA TRP A 350 28.03 2.98 5.20
C TRP A 350 28.24 2.94 3.68
N TYR A 351 27.88 4.02 2.99
CA TYR A 351 27.83 4.04 1.52
C TYR A 351 28.56 5.27 0.97
N PRO A 352 29.12 5.17 -0.25
CA PRO A 352 29.51 6.36 -1.00
C PRO A 352 28.27 7.18 -1.39
N ARG A 353 28.48 8.47 -1.70
CA ARG A 353 27.38 9.44 -1.92
C ARG A 353 26.53 9.12 -3.16
N ASP A 354 27.10 8.44 -4.15
CA ASP A 354 26.48 8.09 -5.43
C ASP A 354 25.85 6.70 -5.46
N GLU A 355 25.95 5.93 -4.37
CA GLU A 355 25.33 4.62 -4.22
C GLU A 355 23.81 4.73 -4.41
N ILE A 356 23.22 3.76 -5.11
CA ILE A 356 21.77 3.67 -5.34
C ILE A 356 21.23 2.44 -4.62
N ILE A 357 20.31 2.66 -3.67
CA ILE A 357 19.62 1.55 -3.01
C ILE A 357 18.43 1.11 -3.87
N GLU A 358 18.50 -0.11 -4.37
CA GLU A 358 17.42 -0.75 -5.10
C GLU A 358 16.46 -1.52 -4.17
N GLY A 359 15.26 -1.80 -4.69
CA GLY A 359 14.21 -2.53 -3.97
C GLY A 359 13.18 -1.63 -3.28
N ALA A 360 12.78 -2.04 -2.07
CA ALA A 360 11.79 -1.31 -1.27
C ALA A 360 12.38 0.01 -0.73
N VAL A 361 11.52 0.99 -0.49
CA VAL A 361 11.93 2.35 -0.07
C VAL A 361 12.63 2.40 1.30
N TYR A 362 12.53 1.34 2.10
CA TYR A 362 13.14 1.22 3.43
C TYR A 362 14.41 0.33 3.44
N SER A 363 14.83 -0.17 2.27
CA SER A 363 16.02 -1.02 2.09
C SER A 363 17.32 -0.28 2.45
N GLY A 364 18.40 -1.04 2.65
CA GLY A 364 19.75 -0.52 2.91
C GLY A 364 20.01 -0.15 4.38
N LYS A 365 21.24 0.31 4.68
CA LYS A 365 21.67 0.85 5.98
C LYS A 365 21.44 2.36 6.06
N ASP A 366 21.63 2.95 7.24
CA ASP A 366 21.51 4.40 7.43
C ASP A 366 22.60 5.17 6.66
N ARG A 367 22.20 6.18 5.90
CA ARG A 367 23.08 7.16 5.25
C ARG A 367 23.32 8.33 6.19
N HIS A 368 24.54 8.42 6.71
CA HIS A 368 24.95 9.51 7.59
C HIS A 368 24.68 10.92 7.01
N THR A 369 25.01 11.20 5.74
CA THR A 369 24.75 12.51 5.11
C THR A 369 23.26 12.87 5.03
N ALA A 370 22.36 11.88 5.05
CA ALA A 370 20.93 12.11 5.05
C ALA A 370 20.44 12.77 6.35
N GLU A 371 21.05 12.43 7.50
CA GLU A 371 20.74 13.06 8.79
C GLU A 371 21.12 14.55 8.80
N VAL A 372 22.29 14.89 8.25
CA VAL A 372 22.75 16.30 8.14
C VAL A 372 21.85 17.07 7.18
N TYR A 373 21.52 16.48 6.03
CA TYR A 373 20.61 17.12 5.08
C TYR A 373 19.23 17.34 5.68
N ALA A 374 18.70 16.36 6.41
CA ALA A 374 17.42 16.46 7.12
C ALA A 374 17.41 17.60 8.15
N PHE A 375 18.50 17.80 8.88
CA PHE A 375 18.65 18.94 9.80
C PHE A 375 18.52 20.29 9.06
N TYR A 376 19.32 20.51 8.00
CA TYR A 376 19.27 21.77 7.25
C TYR A 376 17.95 21.97 6.50
N LEU A 377 17.35 20.90 5.96
CA LEU A 377 16.03 20.96 5.33
C LEU A 377 14.95 21.31 6.37
N GLY A 378 15.04 20.74 7.57
CA GLY A 378 14.14 21.07 8.69
C GLY A 378 14.23 22.54 9.06
N ALA A 379 15.45 23.10 9.15
CA ALA A 379 15.65 24.53 9.37
C ALA A 379 15.06 25.41 8.26
N VAL A 380 15.24 25.00 6.99
CA VAL A 380 14.71 25.71 5.82
C VAL A 380 13.19 25.69 5.78
N LEU A 381 12.58 24.55 6.08
CA LEU A 381 11.13 24.39 6.17
C LEU A 381 10.58 24.83 7.53
N ASP A 382 11.42 25.39 8.41
CA ASP A 382 11.11 25.77 9.79
C ASP A 382 10.26 24.71 10.52
N LEU A 383 10.69 23.45 10.33
CA LEU A 383 10.31 22.26 11.08
C LEU A 383 11.36 22.06 12.17
N ARG A 384 11.40 22.97 13.14
CA ARG A 384 12.46 23.07 14.16
C ARG A 384 12.43 21.99 15.22
N TRP A 385 11.73 20.90 14.94
CA TRP A 385 11.70 19.66 15.71
C TRP A 385 12.50 18.54 15.01
N THR A 386 13.42 18.88 14.10
CA THR A 386 14.53 18.01 13.71
C THR A 386 15.66 18.07 14.74
N PRO A 387 16.46 17.00 14.93
CA PRO A 387 17.66 17.09 15.76
C PRO A 387 18.72 17.95 15.08
N ILE A 388 19.60 18.56 15.87
CA ILE A 388 20.79 19.26 15.37
C ILE A 388 21.82 18.23 14.97
N VAL A 389 22.33 18.31 13.74
CA VAL A 389 23.27 17.34 13.18
C VAL A 389 24.42 18.05 12.48
N VAL A 390 25.65 17.59 12.73
CA VAL A 390 26.85 18.06 12.02
C VAL A 390 27.64 16.89 11.45
N GLY A 391 28.22 17.08 10.27
CA GLY A 391 29.18 16.16 9.71
C GLY A 391 30.56 16.28 10.34
N ARG A 392 31.23 15.14 10.58
CA ARG A 392 32.58 15.08 11.14
C ARG A 392 33.35 13.88 10.60
N VAL A 393 34.62 14.09 10.30
CA VAL A 393 35.58 13.01 10.04
C VAL A 393 36.23 12.64 11.37
N VAL A 394 36.18 11.36 11.72
CA VAL A 394 36.73 10.83 12.98
C VAL A 394 37.78 9.77 12.70
N ASN A 395 38.80 9.69 13.55
CA ASN A 395 39.82 8.66 13.45
C ASN A 395 39.43 7.41 14.25
N LEU A 396 39.24 6.27 13.58
CA LEU A 396 38.80 5.03 14.22
C LEU A 396 39.79 4.51 15.28
N LYS A 397 41.10 4.66 15.05
CA LYS A 397 42.12 4.21 16.00
C LYS A 397 42.17 5.09 17.25
N THR A 398 42.28 6.41 17.06
CA THR A 398 42.60 7.34 18.15
C THR A 398 41.36 7.97 18.81
N GLU A 399 40.28 8.18 18.08
CA GLU A 399 39.07 8.84 18.59
C GLU A 399 37.93 7.86 18.93
N ILE A 400 37.91 6.66 18.33
CA ILE A 400 36.87 5.65 18.58
C ILE A 400 37.40 4.47 19.41
N TYR A 401 38.39 3.73 18.92
CA TYR A 401 38.93 2.53 19.59
C TYR A 401 39.62 2.88 20.91
N ALA A 402 40.54 3.85 20.91
CA ALA A 402 41.27 4.26 22.11
C ALA A 402 40.37 4.92 23.18
N MET A 403 39.26 5.55 22.78
CA MET A 403 38.27 6.16 23.68
C MET A 403 37.09 5.24 24.00
N GLY A 404 37.05 4.04 23.40
CA GLY A 404 35.98 3.06 23.53
C GLY A 404 36.02 2.30 24.85
N ASP A 405 34.86 1.88 25.34
CA ASP A 405 34.81 0.86 26.38
C ASP A 405 35.17 -0.54 25.83
N GLN A 406 35.41 -1.49 26.74
CA GLN A 406 35.80 -2.85 26.37
C GLN A 406 34.78 -3.53 25.45
N GLU A 407 33.48 -3.26 25.64
CA GLU A 407 32.43 -3.82 24.79
C GLU A 407 32.54 -3.29 23.35
N LEU A 408 32.81 -1.99 23.17
CA LEU A 408 33.04 -1.41 21.85
C LEU A 408 34.34 -1.90 21.21
N GLN A 409 35.42 -1.98 21.97
CA GLN A 409 36.73 -2.45 21.47
C GLN A 409 36.65 -3.87 20.93
N ASN A 410 35.87 -4.75 21.57
CA ASN A 410 35.62 -6.11 21.10
C ASN A 410 34.79 -6.16 19.80
N THR A 411 34.17 -5.04 19.40
CA THR A 411 33.38 -4.92 18.16
C THR A 411 34.09 -4.17 17.03
N ILE A 412 35.42 -4.10 17.12
CA ILE A 412 36.30 -3.50 16.11
C ILE A 412 37.32 -4.56 15.69
N ASN A 413 37.28 -4.92 14.42
CA ASN A 413 38.25 -5.82 13.80
C ASN A 413 39.49 -5.00 13.41
N ILE A 414 40.66 -5.55 13.70
CA ILE A 414 41.95 -4.97 13.31
C ILE A 414 42.59 -5.94 12.33
N GLU A 415 42.58 -5.57 11.06
CA GLU A 415 43.21 -6.34 9.98
C GLU A 415 44.62 -5.81 9.77
N VAL A 416 45.60 -6.69 9.58
CA VAL A 416 47.00 -6.29 9.33
C VAL A 416 47.37 -6.81 7.96
N ASP A 417 47.80 -5.90 7.07
CA ASP A 417 48.26 -6.26 5.73
C ASP A 417 49.68 -6.88 5.75
N ASP A 418 50.12 -7.40 4.60
CA ASP A 418 51.44 -8.01 4.44
C ASP A 418 52.60 -7.01 4.68
N ASP A 419 52.32 -5.71 4.57
CA ASP A 419 53.27 -4.61 4.80
C ASP A 419 53.27 -4.13 6.28
N GLY A 420 52.41 -4.71 7.13
CA GLY A 420 52.28 -4.40 8.56
C GLY A 420 51.38 -3.21 8.89
N ASN A 421 50.61 -2.68 7.93
CA ASN A 421 49.63 -1.62 8.19
C ASN A 421 48.34 -2.19 8.79
N GLU A 422 47.85 -1.52 9.83
CA GLU A 422 46.62 -1.88 10.53
C GLU A 422 45.40 -1.18 9.88
N THR A 423 44.33 -1.92 9.60
CA THR A 423 43.04 -1.37 9.20
C THR A 423 42.03 -1.63 10.30
N TYR A 424 41.37 -0.57 10.77
CA TYR A 424 40.35 -0.64 11.81
C TYR A 424 38.96 -0.66 11.17
N CYS A 425 38.18 -1.70 11.47
CA CYS A 425 36.85 -1.96 10.92
C CYS A 425 35.82 -2.15 12.03
N LEU A 426 34.83 -1.25 12.10
CA LEU A 426 33.80 -1.24 13.15
C LEU A 426 32.53 -1.95 12.66
N TYR A 427 31.99 -2.89 13.44
CA TYR A 427 30.63 -3.41 13.23
C TYR A 427 29.67 -3.06 14.38
N GLY A 428 30.20 -2.81 15.59
CA GLY A 428 29.42 -2.40 16.76
C GLY A 428 28.36 -3.42 17.19
N LYS A 429 27.38 -2.96 17.98
CA LYS A 429 26.29 -3.82 18.49
C LYS A 429 24.91 -3.22 18.22
N CYS A 430 24.09 -3.92 17.44
CA CYS A 430 22.70 -3.58 17.13
C CYS A 430 21.96 -4.81 16.58
N HIS A 431 20.66 -4.72 16.31
CA HIS A 431 19.88 -5.87 15.80
C HIS A 431 20.36 -6.43 14.45
N TYR A 432 20.89 -5.58 13.55
CA TYR A 432 21.40 -5.98 12.23
C TYR A 432 22.92 -5.80 12.09
N CYS A 433 23.66 -5.70 13.20
CA CYS A 433 25.10 -5.58 13.21
C CYS A 433 25.71 -6.98 13.33
N ASN A 434 26.68 -7.30 12.48
CA ASN A 434 27.39 -8.57 12.49
C ASN A 434 28.84 -8.35 12.01
N GLU A 435 29.73 -9.30 12.28
CA GLU A 435 31.17 -9.20 11.98
C GLU A 435 31.48 -9.21 10.48
N GLU A 436 30.56 -9.69 9.64
CA GLU A 436 30.72 -9.75 8.18
C GLU A 436 30.45 -8.39 7.50
N GLU A 437 29.66 -7.53 8.15
CA GLU A 437 29.28 -6.20 7.67
C GLU A 437 29.91 -5.11 8.54
N THR A 438 31.12 -4.67 8.18
CA THR A 438 31.88 -3.64 8.91
C THR A 438 31.98 -2.33 8.13
N VAL A 439 32.28 -1.24 8.84
CA VAL A 439 32.70 0.04 8.27
C VAL A 439 34.15 0.30 8.64
N CYS A 440 35.01 0.46 7.63
CA CYS A 440 36.46 0.59 7.80
C CYS A 440 36.93 2.02 7.56
N GLY A 441 38.00 2.41 8.24
CA GLY A 441 38.67 3.69 8.00
C GLY A 441 39.50 3.67 6.72
N ASP A 442 39.87 4.86 6.22
CA ASP A 442 40.85 5.03 5.15
C ASP A 442 42.27 4.61 5.61
N GLU A 443 43.28 4.81 4.75
CA GLU A 443 44.69 4.52 5.06
C GLU A 443 45.21 5.21 6.34
N LYS A 444 44.59 6.33 6.75
CA LYS A 444 44.89 7.06 7.97
C LYS A 444 43.93 6.73 9.11
N HIS A 445 43.10 5.71 8.93
CA HIS A 445 42.02 5.26 9.81
C HIS A 445 40.89 6.28 9.99
N ASN A 446 40.74 7.24 9.08
CA ASN A 446 39.65 8.21 9.15
C ASN A 446 38.38 7.65 8.51
N ILE A 447 37.25 7.97 9.11
CA ILE A 447 35.93 7.66 8.57
C ILE A 447 35.02 8.88 8.67
N GLU A 448 34.20 9.10 7.65
CA GLU A 448 33.13 10.10 7.72
C GLU A 448 32.00 9.60 8.62
N GLY A 449 31.37 10.52 9.33
CA GLY A 449 30.16 10.23 10.08
C GLY A 449 29.51 11.51 10.57
N VAL A 450 28.45 11.35 11.35
CA VAL A 450 27.65 12.48 11.82
C VAL A 450 27.50 12.43 13.33
N PHE A 451 27.54 13.60 13.95
CA PHE A 451 27.10 13.78 15.32
C PHE A 451 25.71 14.35 15.36
N ILE A 452 24.81 13.58 15.98
CA ILE A 452 23.43 13.96 16.23
C ILE A 452 23.36 14.41 17.68
N TYR A 453 23.00 15.68 17.89
CA TYR A 453 22.76 16.21 19.22
C TYR A 453 21.56 15.50 19.85
N ILE A 454 21.76 14.92 21.03
CA ILE A 454 20.68 14.21 21.73
C ILE A 454 19.66 15.24 22.20
N VAL A 455 18.43 15.12 21.73
CA VAL A 455 17.32 15.99 22.12
C VAL A 455 17.07 15.85 23.63
N PRO A 456 17.20 16.94 24.41
CA PRO A 456 16.89 16.92 25.85
C PRO A 456 15.42 16.61 26.13
N GLY A 457 15.18 15.82 27.17
CA GLY A 457 13.86 15.44 27.64
C GLY A 457 13.50 13.97 27.37
N THR A 458 12.28 13.60 27.77
CA THR A 458 11.74 12.26 27.54
C THR A 458 10.96 12.23 26.23
N LEU A 459 11.24 11.22 25.41
CA LEU A 459 10.54 10.99 24.15
C LEU A 459 9.58 9.82 24.29
N ALA A 460 8.31 10.03 23.94
CA ALA A 460 7.30 8.99 23.90
C ALA A 460 7.19 8.43 22.48
N LYS A 461 7.57 7.16 22.32
CA LYS A 461 7.49 6.43 21.05
C LYS A 461 6.07 5.95 20.77
N ARG A 462 5.55 6.24 19.58
CA ARG A 462 4.22 5.84 19.12
C ARG A 462 4.30 5.18 17.76
N ARG A 463 3.33 4.31 17.47
CA ARG A 463 3.21 3.62 16.19
C ARG A 463 2.60 4.55 15.14
N SER A 464 3.19 4.62 13.95
CA SER A 464 2.61 5.38 12.84
C SER A 464 1.34 4.68 12.32
N PRO A 465 0.22 5.39 12.10
CA PRO A 465 -0.97 4.84 11.45
C PRO A 465 -0.67 4.37 10.01
N TRP A 466 0.26 5.04 9.33
CA TRP A 466 0.72 4.69 7.97
C TRP A 466 1.97 3.82 7.99
N GLN A 467 2.16 3.01 9.03
CA GLN A 467 3.22 2.03 9.05
C GLN A 467 3.01 0.97 7.95
N ARG A 468 4.08 0.64 7.22
CA ARG A 468 4.15 -0.48 6.27
C ARG A 468 4.17 -1.84 6.98
N THR A 469 3.78 -2.89 6.29
CA THR A 469 3.85 -4.28 6.78
C THR A 469 5.25 -4.87 6.78
N TYR A 470 6.17 -4.33 5.97
CA TYR A 470 7.53 -4.86 5.73
C TYR A 470 7.55 -6.29 5.21
N LYS A 471 6.48 -6.70 4.53
CA LYS A 471 6.32 -8.02 3.93
C LYS A 471 5.86 -7.87 2.49
N GLU A 472 6.53 -8.58 1.58
CA GLU A 472 6.24 -8.48 0.14
C GLU A 472 4.85 -9.02 -0.22
N ASP A 473 4.35 -10.00 0.54
CA ASP A 473 3.08 -10.70 0.32
C ASP A 473 1.87 -10.04 1.01
N ARG A 474 2.08 -8.98 1.79
CA ARG A 474 1.04 -8.39 2.63
C ARG A 474 1.07 -6.88 2.55
N ARG A 475 -0.05 -6.28 2.12
CA ARG A 475 -0.24 -4.82 2.11
C ARG A 475 -0.79 -4.30 3.43
N ALA A 476 -0.52 -3.03 3.72
CA ALA A 476 -1.08 -2.37 4.89
C ALA A 476 -2.50 -1.85 4.60
N PRO A 477 -3.40 -1.76 5.60
CA PRO A 477 -4.78 -1.31 5.36
C PRO A 477 -4.89 0.06 4.66
N TRP A 478 -3.98 0.98 4.94
CA TRP A 478 -3.94 2.30 4.31
C TRP A 478 -3.46 2.27 2.86
N GLU A 479 -2.80 1.20 2.41
CA GLU A 479 -2.38 1.01 1.01
C GLU A 479 -3.54 0.53 0.12
N ASP A 480 -4.56 -0.07 0.72
CA ASP A 480 -5.74 -0.62 0.03
C ASP A 480 -6.98 0.30 0.14
N ASP A 481 -7.07 1.09 1.22
CA ASP A 481 -8.20 1.99 1.49
C ASP A 481 -7.81 3.47 1.36
N MET A 482 -8.29 4.11 0.29
CA MET A 482 -8.10 5.56 0.04
C MET A 482 -8.82 6.45 1.06
N THR A 483 -9.81 5.92 1.77
CA THR A 483 -10.57 6.62 2.82
C THR A 483 -10.02 6.37 4.22
N TYR A 484 -8.89 5.66 4.35
CA TYR A 484 -8.29 5.25 5.61
C TYR A 484 -8.17 6.39 6.63
N CYS A 485 -7.78 7.59 6.19
CA CYS A 485 -7.65 8.74 7.07
C CYS A 485 -8.96 9.16 7.75
N LYS A 486 -10.13 8.95 7.10
CA LYS A 486 -11.44 9.26 7.71
C LYS A 486 -11.65 8.45 9.00
N SER A 487 -11.20 7.19 9.03
CA SER A 487 -11.26 6.34 10.22
C SER A 487 -10.34 6.79 11.37
N LEU A 488 -9.29 7.57 11.04
CA LEU A 488 -8.33 8.09 12.02
C LEU A 488 -8.79 9.40 12.66
N LYS A 489 -9.59 10.23 11.96
CA LYS A 489 -10.08 11.52 12.48
C LYS A 489 -10.83 11.40 13.82
N ASN A 490 -11.46 10.26 14.08
CA ASN A 490 -12.16 10.00 15.35
C ASN A 490 -11.28 9.37 16.44
N LYS A 491 -10.06 8.93 16.11
CA LYS A 491 -9.13 8.22 17.00
C LYS A 491 -7.91 9.06 17.40
N MET A 492 -7.68 10.17 16.72
CA MET A 492 -6.49 10.99 16.88
C MET A 492 -6.85 12.46 16.76
N GLU A 493 -6.22 13.30 17.57
CA GLU A 493 -6.40 14.74 17.50
C GLU A 493 -5.95 15.32 16.16
N THR A 494 -6.64 16.37 15.72
CA THR A 494 -6.34 17.03 14.44
C THR A 494 -4.93 17.60 14.42
N ILE A 495 -4.41 18.10 15.55
CA ILE A 495 -3.04 18.64 15.62
C ILE A 495 -1.99 17.57 15.35
N ARG A 496 -2.18 16.37 15.91
CA ARG A 496 -1.28 15.23 15.67
C ARG A 496 -1.38 14.74 14.22
N LEU A 497 -2.59 14.76 13.65
CA LEU A 497 -2.78 14.42 12.24
C LEU A 497 -2.01 15.38 11.32
N LEU A 498 -2.07 16.69 11.61
CA LEU A 498 -1.32 17.71 10.90
C LEU A 498 0.20 17.52 11.06
N ASP A 499 0.68 17.11 12.24
CA ASP A 499 2.11 16.77 12.44
C ASP A 499 2.54 15.63 11.53
N LEU A 500 1.75 14.56 11.47
CA LEU A 500 2.07 13.41 10.62
C LEU A 500 2.02 13.77 9.12
N ILE A 501 1.22 14.74 8.72
CA ILE A 501 1.19 15.25 7.35
C ILE A 501 2.43 16.10 7.04
N ASP A 502 2.84 17.00 7.94
CA ASP A 502 4.09 17.76 7.79
C ASP A 502 5.29 16.82 7.71
N VAL A 503 5.30 15.78 8.56
CA VAL A 503 6.31 14.72 8.56
C VAL A 503 6.30 13.94 7.25
N ALA A 504 5.12 13.59 6.70
CA ALA A 504 5.00 12.88 5.44
C ALA A 504 5.52 13.71 4.24
N ILE A 505 5.24 15.02 4.23
CA ILE A 505 5.80 15.93 3.22
C ILE A 505 7.32 15.96 3.34
N PHE A 506 7.85 16.12 4.56
CA PHE A 506 9.28 16.12 4.81
C PHE A 506 9.96 14.81 4.37
N ASP A 507 9.41 13.67 4.80
CA ASP A 507 9.87 12.34 4.44
C ASP A 507 9.84 12.10 2.94
N TYR A 508 8.79 12.56 2.25
CA TYR A 508 8.70 12.43 0.81
C TYR A 508 9.81 13.24 0.12
N LEU A 509 10.06 14.48 0.55
CA LEU A 509 11.13 15.33 0.02
C LEU A 509 12.53 14.74 0.19
N ILE A 510 12.78 13.95 1.25
CA ILE A 510 14.06 13.28 1.47
C ILE A 510 14.06 11.80 1.03
N GLN A 511 12.91 11.23 0.68
CA GLN A 511 12.70 9.83 0.31
C GLN A 511 12.79 8.85 1.49
N ASN A 512 12.39 9.26 2.68
CA ASN A 512 12.35 8.38 3.84
C ASN A 512 11.04 7.59 3.87
N GLY A 513 11.08 6.31 3.50
CA GLY A 513 9.91 5.44 3.55
C GLY A 513 9.84 4.52 4.77
N ASP A 514 10.72 4.72 5.76
CA ASP A 514 10.89 3.84 6.92
C ASP A 514 10.31 4.41 8.24
N ARG A 515 9.43 5.42 8.18
CA ARG A 515 8.84 6.02 9.39
C ARG A 515 7.67 5.20 9.95
N HIS A 516 8.00 4.03 10.47
CA HIS A 516 7.04 3.10 11.10
C HIS A 516 6.66 3.48 12.55
N HIS A 517 7.51 4.24 13.22
CA HIS A 517 7.23 4.87 14.50
C HIS A 517 7.52 6.37 14.41
N TYR A 518 6.93 7.12 15.33
CA TYR A 518 7.27 8.51 15.55
C TYR A 518 7.41 8.78 17.04
N GLU A 519 8.34 9.64 17.39
CA GLU A 519 8.55 10.10 18.75
C GLU A 519 7.80 11.40 19.00
N THR A 520 7.33 11.57 20.22
CA THR A 520 6.68 12.80 20.68
C THR A 520 7.43 13.36 21.87
N ARG A 521 7.65 14.68 21.85
CA ARG A 521 8.09 15.46 23.01
C ARG A 521 6.91 16.33 23.38
N GLU A 522 6.35 16.12 24.57
CA GLU A 522 5.07 16.71 24.95
C GLU A 522 4.02 16.38 23.87
N GLU A 523 3.42 17.37 23.23
CA GLU A 523 2.39 17.16 22.20
C GLU A 523 2.93 17.13 20.75
N ARG A 524 4.19 17.50 20.52
CA ARG A 524 4.78 17.65 19.18
C ARG A 524 5.50 16.39 18.72
N VAL A 525 5.35 16.04 17.44
CA VAL A 525 6.16 14.99 16.79
C VAL A 525 7.59 15.49 16.55
N VAL A 526 8.57 14.66 16.92
CA VAL A 526 10.00 14.92 16.68
C VAL A 526 10.49 14.12 15.48
N LEU A 527 11.20 14.78 14.56
CA LEU A 527 11.71 14.21 13.31
C LEU A 527 13.11 13.60 13.52
N ILE A 528 13.20 12.50 14.28
CA ILE A 528 14.44 11.74 14.43
C ILE A 528 14.54 10.58 13.44
N ASP A 529 15.75 9.99 13.36
CA ASP A 529 16.12 8.84 12.54
C ASP A 529 15.78 9.02 11.04
N ASN A 530 16.46 9.97 10.40
CA ASN A 530 16.28 10.29 8.98
C ASN A 530 17.32 9.60 8.08
N GLY A 531 18.16 8.71 8.64
CA GLY A 531 19.23 8.00 7.92
C GLY A 531 18.77 7.15 6.73
N LYS A 532 17.50 6.73 6.68
CA LYS A 532 16.94 5.94 5.57
C LYS A 532 16.55 6.75 4.33
N ALA A 533 16.81 8.05 4.34
CA ALA A 533 16.54 8.93 3.21
C ALA A 533 17.59 8.82 2.08
N PHE A 534 17.23 9.39 0.92
CA PHE A 534 18.06 9.48 -0.29
C PHE A 534 18.51 8.13 -0.85
N GLY A 535 17.66 7.10 -0.84
CA GLY A 535 18.01 5.78 -1.41
C GLY A 535 18.23 5.79 -2.93
N ASN A 536 17.30 6.36 -3.70
CA ASN A 536 17.33 6.33 -5.17
C ASN A 536 16.85 7.65 -5.79
N PRO A 537 17.71 8.42 -6.48
CA PRO A 537 17.33 9.74 -7.01
C PRO A 537 16.33 9.70 -8.19
N ASN A 538 16.13 8.52 -8.80
CA ASN A 538 15.34 8.35 -10.01
C ASN A 538 13.92 7.85 -9.75
N LYS A 539 13.57 7.55 -8.49
CA LYS A 539 12.27 6.97 -8.11
C LYS A 539 11.57 7.84 -7.07
N ASP A 540 10.32 8.21 -7.32
CA ASP A 540 9.52 8.98 -6.37
C ASP A 540 8.43 8.09 -5.78
N HIS A 541 8.49 7.85 -4.48
CA HIS A 541 7.58 6.96 -3.75
C HIS A 541 6.36 7.72 -3.26
N LEU A 542 5.33 7.82 -4.10
CA LEU A 542 4.13 8.63 -3.83
C LEU A 542 3.40 8.20 -2.55
N ASP A 543 3.45 6.91 -2.22
CA ASP A 543 2.84 6.32 -1.03
C ASP A 543 3.35 6.91 0.30
N ILE A 544 4.54 7.54 0.34
CA ILE A 544 4.98 8.32 1.51
C ILE A 544 4.03 9.51 1.77
N LEU A 545 3.43 10.10 0.72
CA LEU A 545 2.44 11.19 0.83
C LEU A 545 1.03 10.71 1.15
N ALA A 546 0.81 9.43 1.47
CA ALA A 546 -0.51 8.91 1.85
C ALA A 546 -1.23 9.74 2.91
N PRO A 547 -0.58 10.21 3.99
CA PRO A 547 -1.24 11.08 4.95
C PRO A 547 -1.80 12.36 4.32
N LEU A 548 -1.09 12.98 3.37
CA LEU A 548 -1.54 14.21 2.71
C LEU A 548 -2.73 13.93 1.78
N TYR A 549 -2.60 13.00 0.83
CA TYR A 549 -3.62 12.79 -0.20
C TYR A 549 -4.87 12.04 0.31
N GLN A 550 -4.78 11.28 1.41
CA GLN A 550 -5.94 10.62 2.02
C GLN A 550 -6.70 11.53 2.99
N CYS A 551 -5.98 12.38 3.73
CA CYS A 551 -6.62 13.27 4.69
C CYS A 551 -7.13 14.56 4.06
N CYS A 552 -6.46 15.03 3.00
CA CYS A 552 -6.62 16.37 2.41
C CYS A 552 -6.72 17.46 3.49
N LEU A 553 -5.73 17.46 4.37
CA LEU A 553 -5.53 18.46 5.42
C LEU A 553 -4.10 18.98 5.32
N LEU A 554 -3.88 20.27 5.57
CA LEU A 554 -2.54 20.84 5.61
C LEU A 554 -2.52 22.09 6.49
N ARG A 555 -1.43 22.30 7.24
CA ARG A 555 -1.25 23.57 7.94
C ARG A 555 -1.08 24.71 6.94
N LYS A 556 -1.79 25.80 7.16
CA LYS A 556 -1.66 26.99 6.33
C LYS A 556 -0.24 27.55 6.38
N SER A 557 0.41 27.51 7.54
CA SER A 557 1.81 27.90 7.73
C SER A 557 2.78 27.02 6.91
N THR A 558 2.60 25.70 6.92
CA THR A 558 3.39 24.78 6.10
C THR A 558 3.20 25.07 4.62
N TRP A 559 1.97 25.26 4.16
CA TRP A 559 1.68 25.57 2.76
C TRP A 559 2.31 26.88 2.29
N ASP A 560 2.07 27.96 3.02
CA ASP A 560 2.60 29.28 2.68
C ASP A 560 4.14 29.27 2.64
N ARG A 561 4.77 28.42 3.46
CA ARG A 561 6.22 28.22 3.47
C ARG A 561 6.72 27.40 2.29
N LEU A 562 6.07 26.29 1.95
CA LEU A 562 6.43 25.50 0.77
C LEU A 562 6.40 26.35 -0.50
N GLN A 563 5.44 27.27 -0.61
CA GLN A 563 5.34 28.21 -1.75
C GLN A 563 6.51 29.20 -1.84
N VAL A 564 7.25 29.48 -0.75
CA VAL A 564 8.46 30.32 -0.79
C VAL A 564 9.57 29.67 -1.60
N PHE A 565 9.58 28.33 -1.66
CA PHE A 565 10.64 27.57 -2.33
C PHE A 565 10.30 27.16 -3.77
N SER A 566 9.26 27.76 -4.36
CA SER A 566 8.92 27.57 -5.77
C SER A 566 10.06 27.99 -6.70
N GLY A 567 10.13 27.39 -7.89
CA GLY A 567 11.16 27.71 -8.89
C GLY A 567 12.55 27.17 -8.59
N GLY A 568 12.64 26.04 -7.88
CA GLY A 568 13.87 25.24 -7.78
C GLY A 568 14.91 25.81 -6.83
N VAL A 569 14.48 26.46 -5.73
CA VAL A 569 15.38 27.14 -4.79
C VAL A 569 15.53 26.42 -3.45
N LEU A 570 14.80 25.31 -3.24
CA LEU A 570 14.85 24.55 -1.99
C LEU A 570 16.23 23.93 -1.75
N THR A 571 16.75 23.24 -2.76
CA THR A 571 18.08 22.64 -2.73
C THR A 571 19.18 23.69 -2.81
N GLU A 572 18.94 24.82 -3.50
CA GLU A 572 19.88 25.95 -3.54
C GLU A 572 20.18 26.46 -2.12
N ILE A 573 19.16 26.67 -1.28
CA ILE A 573 19.36 27.18 0.08
C ILE A 573 20.00 26.13 1.01
N VAL A 574 19.60 24.86 0.91
CA VAL A 574 20.22 23.78 1.70
C VAL A 574 21.70 23.61 1.34
N ASP A 575 22.04 23.66 0.05
CA ASP A 575 23.43 23.58 -0.43
C ASP A 575 24.28 24.74 0.10
N ARG A 576 23.71 25.96 0.13
CA ARG A 576 24.38 27.14 0.68
C ARG A 576 24.58 27.08 2.19
N LEU A 577 23.62 26.54 2.95
CA LEU A 577 23.73 26.39 4.40
C LEU A 577 24.78 25.34 4.77
N SER A 578 24.78 24.21 4.07
CA SER A 578 25.68 23.09 4.32
C SER A 578 27.09 23.27 3.77
N LYS A 579 27.38 24.37 3.06
CA LYS A 579 28.68 24.61 2.40
C LYS A 579 29.89 24.62 3.35
N GLN A 580 29.68 24.91 4.64
CA GLN A 580 30.73 24.91 5.66
C GLN A 580 30.77 23.60 6.48
N ASP A 581 29.81 22.70 6.26
CA ASP A 581 29.80 21.38 6.89
C ASP A 581 30.98 20.54 6.39
N ALA A 582 31.55 19.72 7.28
CA ALA A 582 32.74 18.92 6.96
C ALA A 582 32.48 17.89 5.86
N LEU A 583 31.22 17.48 5.66
CA LEU A 583 30.85 16.45 4.70
C LEU A 583 30.30 17.02 3.39
N TYR A 584 30.41 18.33 3.15
CA TYR A 584 30.00 18.93 1.90
C TYR A 584 30.79 18.35 0.71
N PRO A 585 30.13 17.96 -0.40
CA PRO A 585 28.69 18.02 -0.66
C PRO A 585 27.91 16.88 0.02
N LEU A 586 26.74 17.18 0.61
CA LEU A 586 25.93 16.18 1.34
C LEU A 586 25.23 15.16 0.44
N ILE A 587 24.72 15.61 -0.71
CA ILE A 587 24.00 14.78 -1.68
C ILE A 587 24.44 15.11 -3.11
N THR A 588 24.29 14.15 -4.02
CA THR A 588 24.62 14.32 -5.45
C THR A 588 23.62 15.23 -6.17
N ASP A 589 24.02 15.77 -7.33
CA ASP A 589 23.13 16.60 -8.15
C ASP A 589 21.90 15.84 -8.67
N LYS A 590 21.99 14.50 -8.81
CA LYS A 590 20.84 13.65 -9.13
C LYS A 590 19.81 13.71 -8.00
N HIS A 591 20.25 13.60 -6.74
CA HIS A 591 19.37 13.74 -5.59
C HIS A 591 18.80 15.15 -5.45
N LYS A 592 19.59 16.20 -5.71
CA LYS A 592 19.08 17.59 -5.71
C LYS A 592 17.92 17.75 -6.71
N ARG A 593 18.10 17.30 -7.96
CA ARG A 593 17.00 17.29 -8.95
C ARG A 593 15.80 16.46 -8.49
N GLY A 594 16.04 15.33 -7.82
CA GLY A 594 14.99 14.52 -7.21
C GLY A 594 14.20 15.26 -6.14
N VAL A 595 14.85 16.02 -5.25
CA VAL A 595 14.17 16.84 -4.21
C VAL A 595 13.26 17.89 -4.85
N GLU A 596 13.79 18.65 -5.83
CA GLU A 596 13.00 19.69 -6.51
C GLU A 596 11.81 19.09 -7.28
N ARG A 597 12.02 17.96 -7.96
CA ARG A 597 10.94 17.23 -8.64
C ARG A 597 9.86 16.79 -7.66
N ARG A 598 10.24 16.28 -6.49
CA ARG A 598 9.30 15.87 -5.44
C ARG A 598 8.54 17.04 -4.83
N LEU A 599 9.16 18.21 -4.70
CA LEU A 599 8.44 19.43 -4.30
C LEU A 599 7.30 19.77 -5.28
N LEU A 600 7.53 19.60 -6.60
CA LEU A 600 6.46 19.77 -7.59
C LEU A 600 5.33 18.75 -7.42
N VAL A 601 5.65 17.50 -7.07
CA VAL A 601 4.62 16.49 -6.78
C VAL A 601 3.83 16.87 -5.53
N VAL A 602 4.46 17.41 -4.48
CA VAL A 602 3.75 17.94 -3.30
C VAL A 602 2.77 19.03 -3.70
N TYR A 603 3.17 19.99 -4.55
CA TYR A 603 2.24 21.01 -5.08
C TYR A 603 1.08 20.37 -5.84
N ALA A 604 1.35 19.37 -6.70
CA ALA A 604 0.31 18.69 -7.46
C ALA A 604 -0.69 17.93 -6.57
N VAL A 605 -0.22 17.33 -5.47
CA VAL A 605 -1.09 16.68 -4.48
C VAL A 605 -1.92 17.70 -3.71
N VAL A 606 -1.36 18.86 -3.35
CA VAL A 606 -2.12 19.92 -2.69
C VAL A 606 -3.20 20.48 -3.63
N GLU A 607 -2.88 20.75 -4.90
CA GLU A 607 -3.86 21.16 -5.91
C GLU A 607 -4.98 20.13 -6.09
N TYR A 608 -4.62 18.84 -6.09
CA TYR A 608 -5.61 17.76 -6.09
C TYR A 608 -6.55 17.82 -4.86
N CYS A 609 -6.00 18.00 -3.66
CA CYS A 609 -6.82 18.14 -2.46
C CYS A 609 -7.63 19.44 -2.42
N MET A 610 -7.13 20.53 -3.01
CA MET A 610 -7.87 21.79 -3.14
C MET A 610 -9.08 21.63 -4.05
N ASP A 611 -8.99 20.86 -5.13
CA ASP A 611 -10.16 20.54 -5.96
C ASP A 611 -11.25 19.78 -5.19
N LEU A 612 -10.85 18.92 -4.24
CA LEU A 612 -11.77 18.08 -3.46
C LEU A 612 -12.41 18.80 -2.27
N GLU A 613 -11.61 19.49 -1.48
CA GLU A 613 -12.04 20.04 -0.18
C GLU A 613 -12.11 21.58 -0.18
N GLY A 614 -11.61 22.23 -1.23
CA GLY A 614 -11.44 23.68 -1.30
C GLY A 614 -10.52 24.22 -0.19
N ASP A 615 -10.75 25.45 0.24
CA ASP A 615 -9.96 26.09 1.31
C ASP A 615 -10.10 25.41 2.68
N LYS A 616 -11.09 24.52 2.86
CA LYS A 616 -11.31 23.81 4.13
C LYS A 616 -10.16 22.87 4.48
N MET A 617 -9.35 22.45 3.51
CA MET A 617 -8.17 21.62 3.77
C MET A 617 -7.13 22.35 4.62
N PHE A 618 -7.05 23.68 4.51
CA PHE A 618 -6.06 24.47 5.24
C PHE A 618 -6.51 24.72 6.67
N LYS A 619 -5.65 24.35 7.63
CA LYS A 619 -5.87 24.59 9.05
C LYS A 619 -4.89 25.61 9.58
N THR A 620 -5.38 26.55 10.39
CA THR A 620 -4.59 27.61 11.04
C THR A 620 -4.06 27.19 12.42
N LEU A 621 -4.12 25.88 12.73
CA LEU A 621 -3.76 25.28 14.01
C LEU A 621 -2.27 24.93 14.12
#